data_AF-F4XKX6-F1
#
_entry.id   AF-F4XKX6-F1
#
_cell.length_a   1.000
_cell.length_b   1.000
_cell.length_c   1.000
_cell.angle_alpha   90.00
_cell.angle_beta   90.00
_cell.angle_gamma   90.00
#
_symmetry.space_group_name_H-M   'P 1'
#
loop_
_entity.id
_entity.type
_entity.pdbx_description
1 polymer ?
#
loop_
_entity_poly.entity_id
_entity_poly.type
_entity_poly.pdbx_seq_one_letter_code
_entity_poly.pdbx_strand_id
1 'polypeptide(L)' 'MQITIDLPPDLEQDLIRQAVQSNVGIQTLVLQALRQLIQTAPSSISQWSDAVLSYEGIPDFPAFESYRDQLLPPREPELF' A
#
# COMPACT_ATOMS: atom_id res chain seq x y z
N MET A 1 -8.49 13.87 -0.20
CA MET A 1 -8.20 12.90 -1.30
C MET A 1 -9.53 12.57 -1.96
N GLN A 2 -9.63 12.64 -3.28
CA GLN A 2 -10.85 12.36 -4.03
C GLN A 2 -10.57 11.14 -4.93
N ILE A 3 -11.47 10.16 -4.91
CA ILE A 3 -11.39 8.96 -5.76
C ILE A 3 -12.62 8.98 -6.65
N THR A 4 -12.40 8.80 -7.95
CA THR A 4 -13.47 8.63 -8.93
C THR A 4 -13.55 7.14 -9.26
N ILE A 5 -14.76 6.58 -9.20
CA ILE A 5 -15.01 5.17 -9.49
C ILE A 5 -16.11 5.13 -10.53
N ASP A 6 -15.80 4.55 -11.69
CA ASP A 6 -16.79 4.29 -12.72
C ASP A 6 -17.53 3.00 -12.34
N LEU A 7 -18.85 3.10 -12.13
CA LEU A 7 -19.70 1.98 -11.74
C LEU A 7 -20.60 1.58 -12.90
N PRO A 8 -20.84 0.26 -13.09
CA PRO A 8 -21.92 -0.21 -13.93
C PRO A 8 -23.28 0.38 -13.49
N PRO A 9 -24.17 0.72 -14.44
CA PRO A 9 -25.42 1.43 -14.14
C PRO A 9 -26.40 0.60 -13.28
N ASP A 10 -26.36 -0.72 -13.40
CA ASP A 10 -27.10 -1.65 -12.55
C ASP A 10 -26.62 -1.58 -11.09
N LEU A 11 -25.31 -1.63 -10.87
CA LEU A 11 -24.72 -1.55 -9.53
C LEU A 11 -24.96 -0.18 -8.88
N GLU A 12 -24.91 0.90 -9.67
CA GLU A 12 -25.23 2.25 -9.18
C GLU A 12 -26.67 2.34 -8.68
N GLN A 13 -27.63 1.79 -9.42
CA GLN A 13 -29.04 1.77 -9.02
C GLN A 13 -29.27 1.00 -7.73
N ASP A 14 -28.60 -0.15 -7.57
CA ASP A 14 -28.72 -0.95 -6.37
C ASP A 14 -28.11 -0.24 -5.15
N LEU A 15 -26.97 0.45 -5.32
CA LEU A 15 -26.37 1.28 -4.27
C LEU A 15 -27.29 2.44 -3.87
N ILE A 16 -27.93 3.11 -4.83
CA ILE A 16 -28.92 4.17 -4.56
C ILE A 16 -30.08 3.60 -3.74
N ARG A 17 -30.64 2.45 -4.13
CA ARG A 17 -31.74 1.80 -3.41
C ARG A 17 -31.35 1.44 -1.98
N GLN A 18 -30.17 0.87 -1.79
CA GLN A 18 -29.67 0.46 -0.49
C GLN A 18 -29.36 1.67 0.42
N ALA A 19 -28.89 2.78 -0.16
CA ALA A 19 -28.67 4.05 0.54
C ALA A 19 -29.98 4.60 1.11
N VAL A 20 -31.05 4.59 0.30
CA VAL A 20 -32.38 5.02 0.73
C VAL A 20 -32.92 4.12 1.85
N GLN A 21 -32.82 2.80 1.69
CA GLN A 21 -33.30 1.84 2.70
C GLN A 21 -32.56 1.97 4.04
N SER A 22 -31.26 2.22 3.99
CA SER A 22 -30.43 2.33 5.19
C SER A 22 -30.43 3.74 5.79
N ASN A 23 -31.00 4.73 5.09
CA ASN A 23 -30.90 6.15 5.40
C ASN A 23 -29.44 6.63 5.56
N VAL A 24 -28.56 6.12 4.70
CA VAL A 24 -27.13 6.42 4.71
C VAL A 24 -26.71 6.83 3.30
N GLY A 25 -25.81 7.81 3.16
CA GLY A 25 -25.30 8.23 1.85
C GLY A 25 -24.53 7.11 1.12
N ILE A 26 -24.61 7.09 -0.21
CA ILE A 26 -23.96 6.10 -1.07
C ILE A 26 -22.44 6.01 -0.79
N GLN A 27 -21.79 7.16 -0.60
CA GLN A 27 -20.36 7.22 -0.30
C GLN A 27 -20.00 6.44 0.97
N THR A 28 -20.85 6.51 2.00
CA THR A 28 -20.65 5.78 3.24
C THR A 28 -20.85 4.28 3.05
N LEU A 29 -21.84 3.86 2.25
CA LEU A 29 -22.00 2.44 1.90
C LEU A 29 -20.78 1.89 1.16
N VAL A 30 -20.27 2.63 0.16
CA VAL A 30 -19.07 2.27 -0.59
C VAL A 30 -17.86 2.16 0.36
N LEU A 31 -17.68 3.13 1.27
CA LEU A 31 -16.60 3.09 2.25
C LEU A 31 -16.72 1.90 3.22
N GLN A 32 -17.94 1.57 3.67
CA GLN A 32 -18.17 0.43 4.55
C GLN A 32 -17.84 -0.88 3.85
N ALA A 33 -18.27 -1.06 2.60
CA ALA A 33 -17.97 -2.24 1.80
C ALA A 33 -16.46 -2.40 1.57
N LEU A 34 -15.79 -1.32 1.16
CA LEU A 34 -14.33 -1.31 0.98
C LEU A 34 -13.60 -1.64 2.28
N ARG A 35 -14.03 -1.06 3.40
CA ARG A 35 -13.44 -1.33 4.72
C ARG A 35 -13.62 -2.79 5.13
N GLN A 36 -14.80 -3.35 4.92
CA GLN A 36 -15.04 -4.77 5.19
C GLN A 36 -14.12 -5.66 4.36
N LEU A 37 -14.01 -5.40 3.04
CA LEU A 37 -13.12 -6.15 2.16
C LEU A 37 -11.66 -6.13 2.66
N ILE A 38 -11.15 -4.93 3.00
CA ILE A 38 -9.76 -4.77 3.48
C ILE A 38 -9.57 -5.46 4.84
N GLN A 39 -10.55 -5.39 5.74
CA GLN A 39 -10.46 -6.00 7.07
C GLN A 39 -10.62 -7.53 7.05
N THR A 40 -11.37 -8.07 6.08
CA THR A 40 -11.53 -9.51 5.89
C THR A 40 -10.43 -10.12 5.03
N ALA A 41 -9.68 -9.30 4.29
CA ALA A 41 -8.48 -9.76 3.61
C ALA A 41 -7.49 -10.23 4.68
N PRO A 42 -6.93 -11.45 4.57
CA PRO A 42 -5.92 -11.92 5.51
C PRO A 42 -4.82 -10.86 5.56
N SER A 43 -4.53 -10.37 6.77
CA SER A 43 -3.55 -9.34 7.06
C SER A 43 -2.27 -9.62 6.28
N SER A 44 -2.05 -8.81 5.24
CA SER A 44 -0.90 -8.83 4.32
C SER A 44 -0.10 -10.13 4.37
N ILE A 45 -0.53 -11.14 3.61
CA ILE A 45 0.48 -12.02 3.00
C ILE A 45 1.39 -11.05 2.25
N SER A 46 2.64 -10.96 2.68
CA SER A 46 3.64 -10.13 2.02
C SER A 46 3.51 -10.36 0.52
N GLN A 47 3.25 -9.31 -0.26
CA GLN A 47 3.07 -9.43 -1.71
C GLN A 47 4.37 -9.89 -2.41
N TRP A 48 5.47 -9.84 -1.67
CA TRP A 48 6.76 -10.34 -2.10
C TRP A 48 6.73 -11.86 -2.15
N SER A 49 7.17 -12.42 -3.27
CA SER A 49 7.35 -13.86 -3.41
C SER A 49 8.30 -14.39 -2.34
N ASP A 50 8.16 -15.67 -1.99
CA ASP A 50 9.08 -16.37 -1.07
C ASP A 50 10.54 -16.21 -1.48
N ALA A 51 10.83 -16.15 -2.80
CA ALA A 51 12.18 -15.92 -3.32
C ALA A 51 12.82 -14.61 -2.82
N VAL A 52 12.03 -13.56 -2.61
CA VAL A 52 12.53 -12.28 -2.07
C VAL A 52 12.63 -12.34 -0.55
N LEU A 53 11.63 -12.95 0.10
CA LEU A 53 11.59 -13.03 1.57
C LEU A 53 12.65 -13.99 2.15
N SER A 54 13.08 -14.97 1.36
CA SER A 54 14.11 -15.96 1.74
C SER A 54 15.50 -15.63 1.19
N TYR A 55 15.68 -14.48 0.55
CA TYR A 55 16.98 -14.10 -0.01
C TYR A 55 17.97 -13.73 1.09
N GLU A 56 19.00 -14.56 1.27
CA GLU A 56 20.03 -14.37 2.31
C GLU A 56 21.25 -13.54 1.83
N GLY A 57 21.24 -13.09 0.57
CA GLY A 57 22.38 -12.40 -0.04
C GLY A 57 23.24 -13.32 -0.92
N ILE A 58 24.24 -12.75 -1.59
CA ILE A 58 25.25 -13.49 -2.36
C ILE A 58 26.50 -13.65 -1.49
N PRO A 59 27.06 -14.87 -1.32
CA PRO A 59 28.22 -15.11 -0.46
C PRO A 59 29.46 -14.28 -0.80
N ASP A 60 29.66 -14.00 -2.09
CA ASP A 60 30.79 -13.21 -2.59
C ASP A 60 30.56 -11.68 -2.49
N PHE A 61 29.44 -11.26 -1.91
CA PHE A 61 29.15 -9.85 -1.71
C PHE A 61 29.90 -9.33 -0.47
N PRO A 62 30.58 -8.18 -0.55
CA PRO A 62 31.20 -7.58 0.61
C PRO A 62 30.13 -7.30 1.68
N ALA A 63 30.49 -7.52 2.96
CA ALA A 63 29.58 -7.22 4.06
C ALA A 63 29.09 -5.76 3.98
N PHE A 64 27.86 -5.52 4.42
CA PHE A 64 27.27 -4.18 4.46
C PHE A 64 28.25 -3.21 5.15
N GLU A 65 28.56 -2.11 4.46
CA GLU A 65 29.50 -1.07 4.93
C GLU A 65 30.95 -1.51 5.19
N SER A 66 31.40 -2.66 4.67
CA SER A 66 32.79 -3.15 4.83
C SER A 66 33.90 -2.19 4.37
N TYR A 67 33.60 -1.26 3.46
CA TYR A 67 34.53 -0.24 2.96
C TYR A 67 34.26 1.15 3.55
N ARG A 68 33.44 1.27 4.59
CA ARG A 68 33.08 2.55 5.19
C ARG A 68 34.31 3.33 5.68
N ASP A 69 35.28 2.64 6.24
CA ASP A 69 36.54 3.23 6.72
C ASP A 69 37.46 3.70 5.57
N GLN A 70 37.17 3.29 4.33
CA GLN A 70 37.90 3.71 3.13
C GLN A 70 37.24 4.93 2.47
N LEU A 71 36.04 5.32 2.92
CA LEU A 71 35.35 6.50 2.39
C LEU A 71 36.02 7.77 2.89
N LEU A 72 36.14 8.75 2.00
CA LEU A 72 36.51 10.10 2.42
C LEU A 72 35.43 10.64 3.37
N PRO A 73 35.81 11.39 4.42
CA PRO A 73 34.82 12.08 5.23
C PRO A 73 33.96 12.97 4.32
N PRO A 74 32.66 13.14 4.64
CA PRO A 74 31.80 14.08 3.92
C PRO A 74 32.50 15.43 3.86
N ARG A 75 32.55 16.03 2.66
CA ARG A 75 33.02 17.42 2.55
C ARG A 75 31.96 18.29 3.20
N GLU A 76 32.36 19.09 4.18
CA GLU A 76 31.49 20.17 4.65
C GLU A 76 31.24 21.07 3.43
N PRO A 77 29.98 21.34 3.06
CA PRO A 77 29.71 22.37 2.06
C PRO A 77 30.27 23.69 2.61
N GLU A 78 30.95 24.47 1.76
CA GLU A 78 31.33 25.83 2.11
C GLU A 78 30.05 26.60 2.43
N LEU A 79 29.78 26.78 3.72
CA LEU A 79 28.75 27.69 4.19
C LEU A 79 29.28 29.08 3.87
N PHE A 80 28.61 29.72 2.90
CA PHE A 80 28.88 31.05 2.35
C PHE A 80 29.39 32.08 3.37
#